data_AF-A0A960K3L3-F1
#
_entry.id   AF-A0A960K3L3-F1
#
_cell.length_a   1.000
_cell.length_b   1.000
_cell.length_c   1.000
_cell.angle_alpha   90.00
_cell.angle_beta   90.00
_cell.angle_gamma   90.00
#
_symmetry.space_group_name_H-M   'P 1'
#
loop_
_entity.id
_entity.type
_entity.pdbx_description
1 polymer ?
#
loop_
_entity_poly.entity_id
_entity_poly.type
_entity_poly.pdbx_seq_one_letter_code
_entity_poly.pdbx_strand_id
1 'polypeptide(L)'
;AAAPGARQAALASFVPMGFLGNRQVGVSTRGLLADDERPEQDTSLTLVSPEFWQVMGIPVVEGRAFRPEDDRGAPAVAVVSQALAKDLWGTAPAVGQRFAVQGRGM
;
A
#
# COMPACT_ATOMS: atom_id res chain seq x y z
N ALA A 1 24.44 0.58 6.76
CA ALA A 1 25.66 0.59 5.94
C ALA A 1 25.30 0.10 4.54
N ALA A 2 25.67 0.84 3.48
CA ALA A 2 25.46 0.40 2.09
C ALA A 2 26.53 -0.63 1.70
N ALA A 3 26.15 -1.68 0.97
CA ALA A 3 27.09 -2.70 0.49
C ALA A 3 28.00 -2.13 -0.63
N PRO A 4 29.27 -2.55 -0.73
CA PRO A 4 30.17 -2.10 -1.81
C PRO A 4 29.55 -2.39 -3.19
N GLY A 5 29.45 -1.36 -4.04
CA GLY A 5 28.89 -1.47 -5.40
C GLY A 5 27.39 -1.18 -5.54
N ALA A 6 26.64 -1.04 -4.43
CA ALA A 6 25.23 -0.66 -4.50
C ALA A 6 25.07 0.82 -4.88
N ARG A 7 24.32 1.10 -5.95
CA ARG A 7 24.02 2.48 -6.39
C ARG A 7 22.84 3.10 -5.64
N GLN A 8 21.83 2.29 -5.30
CA GLN A 8 20.65 2.67 -4.51
C GLN A 8 20.12 1.44 -3.75
N ALA A 9 19.37 1.65 -2.68
CA ALA A 9 18.77 0.59 -1.88
C ALA A 9 17.45 1.07 -1.24
N ALA A 10 16.50 0.15 -1.05
CA ALA A 10 15.24 0.36 -0.34
C ALA A 10 14.91 -0.86 0.53
N LEU A 11 14.09 -0.68 1.56
CA LEU A 11 13.58 -1.76 2.40
C LEU A 11 12.18 -2.17 1.94
N ALA A 12 11.88 -3.46 1.99
CA ALA A 12 10.57 -3.98 1.73
C ALA A 12 10.30 -5.21 2.61
N SER A 13 9.09 -5.33 3.17
CA SER A 13 8.66 -6.49 3.95
C SER A 13 8.25 -7.68 3.08
N PHE A 14 8.35 -7.54 1.75
CA PHE A 14 8.22 -8.63 0.81
C PHE A 14 9.55 -8.90 0.12
N VAL A 15 9.75 -10.16 -0.24
CA VAL A 15 10.88 -10.58 -1.05
C VAL A 15 10.31 -11.14 -2.35
N PRO A 16 10.61 -10.55 -3.52
CA PRO A 16 10.24 -11.14 -4.81
C PRO A 16 10.76 -12.59 -4.89
N MET A 17 9.89 -13.55 -5.22
CA MET A 17 10.18 -15.00 -5.22
C MET A 17 10.56 -15.60 -3.85
N GLY A 18 10.30 -14.90 -2.74
CA GLY A 18 10.52 -15.40 -1.39
C GLY A 18 9.46 -16.41 -0.94
N PHE A 19 9.87 -17.37 -0.10
CA PHE A 19 8.98 -18.39 0.48
C PHE A 19 7.99 -17.81 1.50
N LEU A 20 8.34 -16.67 2.09
CA LEU A 20 7.45 -15.86 2.92
C LEU A 20 6.61 -15.01 1.97
N GLY A 21 5.43 -15.51 1.59
CA GLY A 21 4.49 -14.78 0.76
C GLY A 21 4.09 -13.42 1.37
N ASN A 22 3.48 -12.57 0.56
CA ASN A 22 2.97 -11.28 1.04
C ASN A 22 1.90 -11.49 2.12
N ARG A 23 1.91 -10.63 3.14
CA ARG A 23 0.85 -10.62 4.16
C ARG A 23 -0.47 -10.28 3.49
N GLN A 24 -1.41 -11.23 3.45
CA GLN A 24 -2.75 -10.99 2.95
C GLN A 24 -3.59 -10.31 4.02
N VAL A 25 -4.35 -9.29 3.62
CA VAL A 25 -5.28 -8.55 4.48
C VAL A 25 -6.60 -8.33 3.74
N GLY A 26 -7.69 -8.27 4.50
CA GLY A 26 -8.96 -7.80 4.00
C GLY A 26 -9.01 -6.27 4.05
N VAL A 27 -9.52 -5.63 3.02
CA VAL A 27 -9.75 -4.18 3.00
C VAL A 27 -11.17 -3.85 2.56
N SER A 28 -11.77 -2.85 3.19
CA SER A 28 -13.11 -2.42 2.84
C SER A 28 -13.34 -0.94 3.13
N THR A 29 -14.31 -0.37 2.46
CA THR A 29 -14.82 0.99 2.66
C THR A 29 -16.15 0.99 3.43
N ARG A 30 -16.64 -0.19 3.82
CA ARG A 30 -17.86 -0.39 4.60
C ARG A 30 -17.78 0.34 5.94
N GLY A 31 -18.83 1.10 6.26
CA GLY A 31 -18.92 1.91 7.47
C GLY A 31 -18.14 3.24 7.41
N LEU A 32 -17.41 3.49 6.32
CA LEU A 32 -16.75 4.78 6.05
C LEU A 32 -17.50 5.59 4.99
N LEU A 33 -18.14 4.91 4.04
CA LEU A 33 -19.01 5.49 3.02
C LEU A 33 -20.46 5.05 3.27
N ALA A 34 -21.40 5.99 3.18
CA ALA A 34 -22.82 5.69 3.26
C ALA A 34 -23.24 4.84 2.05
N ASP A 35 -24.07 3.81 2.27
CA ASP A 35 -24.58 2.88 1.26
C ASP A 35 -23.52 2.06 0.51
N ASP A 36 -22.37 1.84 1.15
CA ASP A 36 -21.32 1.02 0.55
C ASP A 36 -21.56 -0.48 0.76
N GLU A 37 -22.13 -1.11 -0.27
CA GLU A 37 -22.38 -2.54 -0.35
C GLU A 37 -21.22 -3.32 -0.96
N ARG A 38 -20.09 -2.67 -1.30
CA ARG A 38 -18.96 -3.35 -1.93
C ARG A 38 -18.39 -4.42 -0.99
N PRO A 39 -18.07 -5.61 -1.52
CA PRO A 39 -17.50 -6.67 -0.70
C PRO A 39 -16.09 -6.29 -0.23
N GLU A 40 -15.68 -6.89 0.88
CA GLU A 40 -14.29 -6.86 1.32
C GLU A 40 -13.38 -7.41 0.21
N GLN A 41 -12.28 -6.71 -0.03
CA GLN A 41 -11.28 -7.10 -1.02
C GLN A 41 -10.08 -7.71 -0.31
N ASP A 42 -9.61 -8.85 -0.82
CA ASP A 42 -8.36 -9.44 -0.37
C ASP A 42 -7.18 -8.84 -1.13
N THR A 43 -6.18 -8.36 -0.40
CA THR A 43 -5.00 -7.77 -1.00
C THR A 43 -3.72 -8.04 -0.22
N SER A 44 -2.59 -7.91 -0.92
CA SER A 44 -1.26 -8.00 -0.32
C SER A 44 -0.87 -6.68 0.35
N LEU A 45 -0.61 -6.74 1.65
CA LEU A 45 -0.01 -5.65 2.40
C LEU A 45 1.51 -5.80 2.40
N THR A 46 2.17 -4.75 1.92
CA THR A 46 3.63 -4.66 1.90
C THR A 46 4.05 -3.34 2.56
N LEU A 47 4.95 -3.44 3.54
CA LEU A 47 5.61 -2.27 4.12
C LEU A 47 6.90 -2.02 3.34
N VAL A 48 7.09 -0.80 2.87
CA VAL A 48 8.27 -0.40 2.09
C VAL A 48 8.83 0.91 2.60
N SER A 49 10.12 1.15 2.38
CA SER A 49 10.73 2.45 2.67
C SER A 49 10.38 3.49 1.59
N PRO A 50 10.50 4.80 1.88
CA PRO A 50 10.18 5.87 0.92
C PRO A 50 10.91 5.75 -0.43
N GLU A 51 12.12 5.21 -0.44
CA GLU A 51 12.98 5.08 -1.63
C GLU A 51 12.49 3.99 -2.60
N PHE A 52 11.55 3.14 -2.18
CA PHE A 52 11.13 1.95 -2.93
C PHE A 52 10.71 2.26 -4.38
N TRP A 53 9.92 3.32 -4.58
CA TRP A 53 9.47 3.73 -5.91
C TRP A 53 10.60 4.16 -6.81
N GLN A 54 11.57 4.90 -6.26
CA GLN A 54 12.74 5.36 -7.00
C GLN A 54 13.64 4.18 -7.39
N VAL A 55 13.88 3.26 -6.45
CA VAL A 55 14.72 2.08 -6.66
C VAL A 55 14.10 1.11 -7.65
N MET A 56 12.78 0.90 -7.57
CA MET A 56 12.06 -0.03 -8.45
C MET A 56 11.62 0.61 -9.78
N GLY A 57 11.77 1.92 -9.94
CA GLY A 57 11.33 2.65 -11.13
C GLY A 57 9.81 2.63 -11.33
N ILE A 58 9.03 2.55 -10.24
CA ILE A 58 7.56 2.48 -10.30
C ILE A 58 6.99 3.90 -10.25
N PRO A 59 6.30 4.38 -11.31
CA PRO A 59 5.69 5.70 -11.30
C PRO A 59 4.42 5.72 -10.44
N VAL A 60 4.20 6.84 -9.75
CA VAL A 60 2.92 7.13 -9.07
C VAL A 60 1.97 7.77 -10.07
N VAL A 61 0.79 7.17 -10.25
CA VAL A 61 -0.22 7.64 -11.22
C VAL A 61 -0.99 8.85 -10.68
N GLU A 62 -1.35 8.83 -9.39
CA GLU A 62 -2.08 9.91 -8.72
C GLU A 62 -1.57 10.05 -7.28
N GLY A 63 -1.48 11.28 -6.77
CA GLY A 63 -1.03 11.56 -5.41
C GLY A 63 0.49 11.57 -5.27
N ARG A 64 1.02 10.88 -4.25
CA ARG A 64 2.45 10.87 -3.91
C ARG A 64 2.90 9.51 -3.36
N ALA A 65 4.19 9.21 -3.51
CA ALA A 65 4.84 8.13 -2.78
C ALA A 65 5.00 8.49 -1.29
N PHE A 66 5.44 7.51 -0.49
CA PHE A 66 5.81 7.75 0.90
C PHE A 66 6.98 8.73 0.99
N ARG A 67 6.98 9.50 2.08
CA ARG A 67 8.03 10.44 2.45
C ARG A 67 8.60 10.05 3.81
N PRO A 68 9.80 10.52 4.18
CA PRO A 68 10.38 10.25 5.49
C PRO A 68 9.49 10.70 6.66
N GLU A 69 8.64 11.70 6.45
CA GLU A 69 7.72 12.22 7.48
C GLU A 69 6.46 11.35 7.67
N ASP A 70 6.21 10.37 6.80
CA ASP A 70 5.10 9.40 6.95
C ASP A 70 5.47 8.28 7.94
N ASP A 71 5.83 8.68 9.16
CA ASP A 71 6.21 7.76 10.22
C ASP A 71 5.03 7.38 11.13
N ARG A 72 5.30 6.65 12.22
CA ARG A 72 4.26 6.18 13.16
C ARG A 72 3.53 7.30 13.90
N GLY A 73 4.10 8.50 13.97
CA GLY A 73 3.48 9.69 14.56
C GLY A 73 2.61 10.48 13.58
N ALA A 74 2.73 10.20 12.27
CA ALA A 74 1.92 10.83 11.24
C ALA A 74 0.57 10.10 11.04
N PRO A 75 -0.41 10.75 10.39
CA PRO A 75 -1.62 10.07 9.94
C PRO A 75 -1.29 8.86 9.05
N ALA A 76 -1.99 7.75 9.25
CA ALA A 76 -1.80 6.55 8.44
C ALA A 76 -2.15 6.82 6.97
N VAL A 77 -1.20 6.51 6.07
CA VAL A 77 -1.33 6.66 4.62
C VAL A 77 -0.95 5.35 3.92
N ALA A 78 -1.52 5.12 2.74
CA ALA A 78 -1.22 3.94 1.92
C ALA A 78 -1.11 4.35 0.45
N VAL A 79 -0.24 3.65 -0.28
CA VAL A 79 -0.23 3.65 -1.75
C VAL A 79 -0.88 2.35 -2.20
N VAL A 80 -1.93 2.45 -2.99
CA VAL A 80 -2.70 1.31 -3.48
C VAL A 80 -2.47 1.10 -4.98
N SER A 81 -2.65 -0.12 -5.46
CA SER A 81 -2.64 -0.39 -6.89
C SER A 81 -3.87 0.22 -7.56
N GLN A 82 -3.77 0.52 -8.85
CA GLN A 82 -4.90 1.02 -9.63
C GLN A 82 -6.08 0.02 -9.66
N ALA A 83 -5.77 -1.28 -9.63
CA ALA A 83 -6.79 -2.34 -9.55
C ALA A 83 -7.57 -2.25 -8.23
N LEU A 84 -6.86 -2.23 -7.09
CA LEU A 84 -7.50 -2.12 -5.78
C LEU A 84 -8.29 -0.82 -5.62
N ALA A 85 -7.77 0.29 -6.17
CA ALA A 85 -8.49 1.56 -6.18
C ALA A 85 -9.82 1.47 -6.94
N LYS A 86 -9.85 0.76 -8.07
CA LYS A 86 -11.05 0.52 -8.84
C LYS A 86 -12.04 -0.38 -8.08
N ASP A 87 -11.56 -1.39 -7.37
CA ASP A 87 -12.43 -2.27 -6.60
C ASP A 87 -13.09 -1.52 -5.42
N LEU A 88 -12.31 -0.71 -4.70
CA LEU A 88 -12.80 0.04 -3.53
C LEU A 88 -13.62 1.28 -3.89
N TRP A 89 -13.22 2.06 -4.90
CA TRP A 89 -13.86 3.35 -5.21
C TRP A 89 -14.43 3.46 -6.63
N GLY A 90 -14.19 2.47 -7.50
CA GLY A 90 -14.79 2.42 -8.84
C GLY A 90 -14.08 3.39 -9.77
N THR A 91 -14.82 4.38 -10.27
CA THR A 91 -14.26 5.46 -11.09
C THR A 91 -13.95 6.72 -10.28
N ALA A 92 -14.25 6.74 -8.98
CA ALA A 92 -13.96 7.88 -8.12
C ALA A 92 -12.45 8.00 -7.83
N PRO A 93 -11.92 9.22 -7.65
CA PRO A 93 -10.53 9.42 -7.24
C PRO A 93 -10.23 8.72 -5.91
N ALA A 94 -9.08 8.06 -5.83
CA ALA A 94 -8.66 7.31 -4.64
C ALA A 94 -7.92 8.20 -3.63
N VAL A 95 -7.27 9.27 -4.09
CA VAL A 95 -6.51 10.17 -3.21
C VAL A 95 -7.47 10.88 -2.25
N GLY A 96 -7.16 10.83 -0.95
CA GLY A 96 -7.97 11.43 0.11
C GLY A 96 -9.09 10.51 0.63
N GLN A 97 -9.34 9.37 -0.02
CA GLN A 97 -10.28 8.38 0.47
C GLN A 97 -9.73 7.58 1.64
N ARG A 98 -10.63 6.92 2.36
CA ARG A 98 -10.31 6.07 3.51
C ARG A 98 -10.86 4.67 3.30
N PHE A 99 -10.14 3.68 3.82
CA PHE A 99 -10.55 2.29 3.89
C PHE A 99 -10.08 1.71 5.22
N ALA A 100 -10.77 0.68 5.69
CA ALA A 100 -10.37 -0.10 6.85
C ALA A 100 -9.50 -1.28 6.39
N VAL A 101 -8.47 -1.60 7.18
CA VAL A 101 -7.68 -2.82 7.04
C VAL A 101 -8.14 -3.79 8.12
N GLN A 102 -8.70 -4.92 7.72
CA GLN A 102 -9.05 -6.01 8.62
C GLN A 102 -7.89 -7.00 8.67
N GLY A 103 -7.36 -7.21 9.87
CA GLY A 103 -6.44 -8.32 10.10
C GLY A 103 -7.21 -9.62 9.96
N ARG A 104 -6.83 -10.48 9.02
CA ARG A 104 -7.26 -11.88 9.09
C ARG A 104 -6.64 -12.47 10.35
N GLY A 105 -7.49 -12.86 11.29
CA GLY A 105 -7.08 -13.71 12.41
C GLY A 105 -6.40 -14.94 11.84
N MET A 106 -5.26 -15.29 12.44
CA MET A 106 -4.61 -16.58 12.19
C MET A 106 -5.48 -17.70 12.74
#